data_AF-A0A7Y4U4A5-F1
#
_entry.id   AF-A0A7Y4U4A5-F1
#
_cell.length_a   1.000
_cell.length_b   1.000
_cell.length_c   1.000
_cell.angle_alpha   90.00
_cell.angle_beta   90.00
_cell.angle_gamma   90.00
#
_symmetry.space_group_name_H-M   'P 1'
#
loop_
_entity.id
_entity.type
_entity.pdbx_description
1 polymer ?
#
loop_
_entity_poly.entity_id
_entity_poly.type
_entity_poly.pdbx_seq_one_letter_code
_entity_poly.pdbx_strand_id
1 'polypeptide(L)' 'MTVKEAIAHVVARRDIAEVDMSAVMMEIMDGQATPAQIGALLTALHIKGETVAEIAGAARVMRELATR' A
#
# COMPACT_ATOMS: atom_id res chain seq x y z
N MET A 1 -7.26 -1.69 6.42
CA MET A 1 -7.65 -0.79 5.31
C MET A 1 -7.63 -1.56 3.99
N THR A 2 -8.57 -1.28 3.08
CA THR A 2 -8.58 -1.82 1.69
C THR A 2 -7.75 -0.97 0.73
N VAL A 3 -7.35 -1.52 -0.43
CA VAL A 3 -6.61 -0.79 -1.48
C VAL A 3 -7.39 0.44 -1.97
N LYS A 4 -8.71 0.32 -2.13
CA LYS A 4 -9.56 1.45 -2.57
C LYS A 4 -9.54 2.60 -1.56
N GLU A 5 -9.66 2.28 -0.26
CA GLU A 5 -9.58 3.28 0.81
C GLU A 5 -8.19 3.91 0.87
N ALA A 6 -7.14 3.13 0.70
CA ALA A 6 -5.75 3.60 0.68
C ALA A 6 -5.52 4.63 -0.43
N ILE A 7 -6.01 4.36 -1.65
CA ILE A 7 -5.92 5.32 -2.76
C ILE A 7 -6.61 6.64 -2.39
N ALA A 8 -7.84 6.59 -1.86
CA ALA A 8 -8.55 7.80 -1.44
C ALA A 8 -7.82 8.56 -0.31
N HIS A 9 -7.15 7.82 0.58
CA HIS A 9 -6.38 8.37 1.69
C HIS A 9 -5.13 9.13 1.20
N VAL A 10 -4.36 8.49 0.32
CA VAL A 10 -3.10 9.03 -0.21
C VAL A 10 -3.35 10.19 -1.18
N VAL A 11 -4.40 10.11 -2.00
CA VAL A 11 -4.81 11.23 -2.87
C VAL A 11 -5.17 12.47 -2.05
N ALA A 12 -5.74 12.29 -0.85
CA ALA A 12 -5.98 13.37 0.10
C ALA A 12 -4.73 13.81 0.89
N ARG A 13 -3.53 13.39 0.45
CA ARG A 13 -2.22 13.65 1.06
C ARG A 13 -2.13 13.26 2.53
N ARG A 14 -2.87 12.23 2.94
CA ARG A 14 -2.77 11.67 4.30
C ARG A 14 -1.89 10.43 4.29
N ASP A 15 -1.00 10.37 5.26
CA ASP A 15 -0.12 9.23 5.44
C ASP A 15 -0.89 8.00 5.92
N ILE A 16 -0.40 6.84 5.52
CA ILE A 16 -0.89 5.55 5.97
C ILE A 16 0.01 5.02 7.11
N ALA A 17 -0.59 4.55 8.19
CA ALA A 17 0.14 3.87 9.26
C ALA A 17 0.71 2.52 8.77
N GLU A 18 1.83 2.08 9.34
CA GLU A 18 2.53 0.85 8.93
C GLU A 18 1.59 -0.38 8.87
N VAL A 19 0.76 -0.57 9.90
CA VAL A 19 -0.20 -1.70 9.98
C VAL A 19 -1.22 -1.70 8.85
N ASP A 20 -1.70 -0.51 8.48
CA ASP A 20 -2.67 -0.36 7.40
C ASP A 20 -2.00 -0.54 6.04
N MET A 21 -0.76 -0.08 5.87
CA MET A 21 0.00 -0.34 4.64
C MET A 21 0.29 -1.83 4.47
N SER A 22 0.58 -2.55 5.56
CA SER A 22 0.71 -4.00 5.51
C SER A 22 -0.60 -4.67 5.08
N ALA A 23 -1.76 -4.24 5.59
CA ALA A 23 -3.05 -4.78 5.16
C ALA A 23 -3.31 -4.54 3.66
N VAL A 24 -3.02 -3.34 3.16
CA VAL A 24 -3.13 -2.99 1.74
C VAL A 24 -2.23 -3.85 0.87
N MET A 25 -0.98 -4.05 1.30
CA MET A 25 -0.02 -4.86 0.55
C MET A 25 -0.36 -6.34 0.57
N MET A 26 -0.97 -6.84 1.64
CA MET A 26 -1.50 -8.21 1.69
C MET A 26 -2.62 -8.40 0.67
N GLU A 27 -3.57 -7.46 0.60
CA GLU A 27 -4.65 -7.48 -0.40
C GLU A 27 -4.12 -7.45 -1.85
N ILE A 28 -3.06 -6.67 -2.11
CA ILE A 28 -2.38 -6.64 -3.42
C ILE A 28 -1.75 -7.99 -3.74
N MET A 29 -1.02 -8.59 -2.80
CA MET A 29 -0.29 -9.84 -3.01
C MET A 29 -1.23 -11.06 -3.07
N ASP A 30 -2.39 -10.99 -2.41
CA ASP A 30 -3.47 -11.98 -2.51
C ASP A 30 -4.28 -11.87 -3.83
N GLY A 31 -3.87 -10.98 -4.74
CA GLY A 31 -4.48 -10.81 -6.06
C GLY A 31 -5.87 -10.15 -6.04
N GLN A 32 -6.25 -9.52 -4.92
CA GLN A 32 -7.55 -8.85 -4.79
C GLN A 32 -7.55 -7.44 -5.39
N ALA A 33 -6.37 -6.89 -5.69
CA ALA A 33 -6.22 -5.58 -6.32
C ALA A 33 -6.07 -5.68 -7.85
N THR A 34 -6.85 -4.89 -8.58
CA THR A 34 -6.69 -4.77 -10.04
C THR A 34 -5.39 -4.04 -10.41
N PRO A 35 -4.84 -4.26 -11.63
CA PRO A 35 -3.67 -3.51 -12.09
C PRO A 35 -3.86 -1.98 -12.06
N ALA A 36 -5.08 -1.51 -12.34
CA ALA A 36 -5.40 -0.09 -12.29
C ALA A 36 -5.33 0.48 -10.86
N GLN A 37 -5.81 -0.28 -9.85
CA GLN A 37 -5.70 0.13 -8.45
C GLN A 37 -4.25 0.14 -7.96
N ILE A 38 -3.46 -0.85 -8.34
CA ILE A 38 -2.03 -0.90 -8.01
C ILE A 38 -1.31 0.32 -8.60
N GLY A 39 -1.52 0.59 -9.89
CA GLY A 39 -0.94 1.75 -10.56
C GLY A 39 -1.37 3.08 -9.94
N ALA A 40 -2.66 3.22 -9.57
CA ALA A 40 -3.18 4.40 -8.91
C ALA A 40 -2.56 4.62 -7.53
N LEU A 41 -2.45 3.57 -6.72
CA LEU A 41 -1.84 3.64 -5.39
C LEU A 41 -0.36 4.07 -5.48
N LEU A 42 0.42 3.41 -6.34
CA LEU A 42 1.84 3.73 -6.50
C LEU A 42 2.06 5.16 -7.03
N THR A 43 1.25 5.60 -7.99
CA THR A 43 1.33 6.96 -8.52
C THR A 43 0.95 7.99 -7.46
N ALA A 44 -0.12 7.74 -6.70
CA ALA A 44 -0.55 8.64 -5.63
C ALA A 44 0.50 8.73 -4.51
N LEU A 45 1.12 7.61 -4.13
CA LEU A 45 2.20 7.56 -3.14
C LEU A 45 3.40 8.39 -3.60
N HIS A 46 3.82 8.23 -4.85
CA HIS A 46 4.92 9.01 -5.44
C HIS A 46 4.61 10.52 -5.46
N ILE A 47 3.39 10.92 -5.83
CA ILE A 47 2.97 12.33 -5.86
C ILE A 47 2.89 12.92 -4.43
N LYS A 48 2.37 12.15 -3.47
CA LYS A 48 2.28 12.58 -2.06
C LYS A 48 3.68 12.74 -1.46
N GLY A 49 4.58 11.81 -1.78
CA GLY A 49 5.80 11.49 -1.08
C GLY A 49 5.57 10.35 -0.08
N GLU A 50 6.28 9.23 -0.23
CA GLU A 50 6.18 8.10 0.69
C GLU A 50 6.85 8.38 2.03
N THR A 51 6.26 7.84 3.09
CA THR A 51 6.82 7.86 4.45
C THR A 51 7.56 6.57 4.76
N VAL A 52 8.41 6.61 5.80
CA VAL A 52 9.10 5.42 6.31
C VAL A 52 8.11 4.34 6.76
N ALA A 53 6.98 4.72 7.38
CA ALA A 53 5.96 3.79 7.84
C ALA A 53 5.29 3.06 6.67
N GLU A 54 4.99 3.77 5.58
CA GLU A 54 4.43 3.19 4.35
C GLU A 54 5.41 2.19 3.72
N ILE A 55 6.68 2.59 3.55
CA ILE A 55 7.71 1.73 2.97
C ILE A 55 7.96 0.48 3.85
N ALA A 56 8.06 0.67 5.17
CA ALA A 56 8.27 -0.42 6.11
C ALA A 56 7.12 -1.43 6.11
N GLY A 57 5.88 -0.94 6.12
CA GLY A 57 4.68 -1.78 6.09
C GLY A 57 4.60 -2.62 4.82
N ALA A 58 4.98 -2.05 3.68
CA ALA A 58 5.05 -2.78 2.41
C ALA A 58 6.17 -3.81 2.36
N ALA A 59 7.38 -3.42 2.74
CA ALA A 59 8.55 -4.31 2.75
C ALA A 59 8.36 -5.50 3.72
N ARG A 60 7.67 -5.28 4.84
CA ARG A 60 7.33 -6.34 5.81
C ARG A 60 6.53 -7.47 5.15
N VAL A 61 5.47 -7.13 4.43
CA VAL A 61 4.61 -8.12 3.75
C VAL A 61 5.37 -8.84 2.65
N MET A 62 6.13 -8.10 1.82
CA MET A 62 6.94 -8.71 0.77
C MET A 62 7.93 -9.74 1.35
N ARG A 63 8.58 -9.42 2.47
CA ARG A 63 9.53 -10.33 3.14
C ARG A 63 8.84 -11.55 3.73
N GLU A 64 7.69 -11.38 4.38
CA GLU A 64 6.92 -12.48 4.96
C GLU A 64 6.52 -13.51 3.90
N LEU A 65 6.03 -13.03 2.75
CA LEU A 65 5.61 -13.89 1.64
C LEU A 65 6.78 -14.54 0.89
N ALA A 66 7.96 -13.91 0.85
CA ALA A 66 9.14 -14.48 0.20
C ALA A 66 9.71 -15.71 0.91
N THR A 67 9.44 -15.85 2.22
CA THR A 67 9.91 -16.99 3.03
C THR A 67 8.87 -18.10 3.19
N ARG A 68 7.72 -17.96 2.54
CA ARG A 68 6.60 -18.89 2.61
C ARG A 68 6.51 -19.71 1.33
#